data_AF-A0A7Y5QN79-F1
#
_entry.id   AF-A0A7Y5QN79-F1
#
_cell.length_a   1.000
_cell.length_b   1.000
_cell.length_c   1.000
_cell.angle_alpha   90.00
_cell.angle_beta   90.00
_cell.angle_gamma   90.00
#
_symmetry.space_group_name_H-M   'P 1'
#
loop_
_entity.id
_entity.type
_entity.pdbx_description
1 polymer ?
#
loop_
_entity_poly.entity_id
_entity_poly.type
_entity_poly.pdbx_seq_one_letter_code
_entity_poly.pdbx_strand_id
1 'polypeptide(L)'
;MHSEHADALGGSKCQSRAAVVGLPQHVRHRRREVVLIAREQRTAVEHEGLVADAADNRQIARTQGLRDLLQGIYEVVIVVLGFAMAIAPYGVAGLIFATTFKLGLPVLGSLGYYLVVVLGGLLFHQFVVLGLLVSVFARYSPLLFFAKIRGLMVTAFSTSSSNATLPTTMRTATEE
;
A
#
# COMPACT_ATOMS: atom_id res chain seq x y z
N MET A 1 -37.83 -4.18 -46.17
CA MET A 1 -36.89 -3.80 -47.25
C MET A 1 -36.74 -2.28 -47.16
N HIS A 2 -35.50 -1.77 -47.04
CA HIS A 2 -35.09 -0.36 -46.83
C HIS A 2 -35.47 0.26 -45.48
N SER A 3 -34.70 1.16 -44.84
CA SER A 3 -33.33 1.70 -44.97
C SER A 3 -33.09 2.60 -43.73
N GLU A 4 -31.85 2.70 -43.29
CA GLU A 4 -31.14 3.85 -42.67
C GLU A 4 -31.86 4.84 -41.71
N HIS A 5 -31.26 5.06 -40.53
CA HIS A 5 -30.55 6.33 -40.28
C HIS A 5 -29.59 6.25 -39.08
N ALA A 6 -28.35 6.63 -39.35
CA ALA A 6 -27.26 6.84 -38.41
C ALA A 6 -27.35 8.24 -37.75
N ASP A 7 -26.44 8.43 -36.78
CA ASP A 7 -25.89 9.70 -36.27
C ASP A 7 -26.65 10.48 -35.20
N ALA A 8 -26.29 10.21 -33.93
CA ALA A 8 -26.43 11.20 -32.86
C ALA A 8 -25.53 10.97 -31.63
N LEU A 9 -24.27 10.50 -31.73
CA LEU A 9 -23.37 10.43 -30.56
C LEU A 9 -21.89 10.73 -30.89
N GLY A 10 -21.64 11.78 -31.68
CA GLY A 10 -20.31 12.38 -31.84
C GLY A 10 -20.26 13.76 -31.21
N GLY A 11 -19.81 13.89 -29.95
CA GLY A 11 -19.71 15.24 -29.34
C GLY A 11 -18.99 15.39 -28.00
N SER A 12 -18.93 14.37 -27.13
CA SER A 12 -18.40 14.58 -25.76
C SER A 12 -16.93 14.18 -25.56
N LYS A 13 -16.36 13.30 -26.39
CA LYS A 13 -15.00 12.75 -26.18
C LYS A 13 -13.85 13.61 -26.72
N CYS A 14 -14.11 14.73 -27.40
CA CYS A 14 -13.06 15.61 -27.93
C CYS A 14 -12.57 16.68 -26.95
N GLN A 15 -13.36 17.08 -25.94
CA GLN A 15 -12.99 18.24 -25.12
C GLN A 15 -11.98 17.94 -24.01
N SER A 16 -11.92 16.70 -23.50
CA SER A 16 -10.99 16.31 -22.42
C SER A 16 -9.55 16.11 -22.90
N ARG A 17 -9.35 15.79 -24.19
CA ARG A 17 -8.01 15.63 -24.79
C ARG A 17 -7.25 16.95 -24.94
N ALA A 18 -7.96 18.07 -25.07
CA ALA A 18 -7.35 19.39 -25.28
C ALA A 18 -6.64 19.93 -24.03
N ALA A 19 -7.11 19.59 -22.82
CA ALA A 19 -6.56 20.11 -21.57
C ALA A 19 -5.15 19.55 -21.22
N VAL A 20 -4.73 18.46 -21.86
CA VAL A 20 -3.39 17.87 -21.66
C VAL A 20 -2.33 18.49 -22.59
N VAL A 21 -2.76 19.19 -23.64
CA VAL A 21 -1.87 19.73 -24.69
C VAL A 21 -1.10 20.97 -24.21
N GLY A 22 -1.56 21.67 -23.17
CA GLY A 22 -0.96 22.90 -22.65
C GLY A 22 0.04 22.75 -21.48
N LEU A 23 0.29 21.53 -20.97
CA LEU A 23 1.23 21.36 -19.85
C LEU A 23 2.70 21.40 -20.34
N PRO A 24 3.59 22.16 -19.67
CA PRO A 24 5.00 22.22 -20.03
C PRO A 24 5.63 20.81 -20.00
N GLN A 25 6.53 20.53 -20.95
CA GLN A 25 7.05 19.19 -21.29
C GLN A 25 7.54 18.41 -20.05
N HIS A 26 8.11 19.08 -19.05
CA HIS A 26 8.63 18.48 -17.82
C HIS A 26 7.54 17.92 -16.87
N VAL A 27 6.31 18.46 -16.89
CA VAL A 27 5.19 17.97 -16.07
C VAL A 27 4.49 16.79 -16.73
N ARG A 28 4.52 16.73 -18.07
CA ARG A 28 3.92 15.66 -18.87
C ARG A 28 4.69 14.35 -18.73
N HIS A 29 6.03 14.42 -18.62
CA HIS A 29 6.88 13.27 -18.32
C HIS A 29 6.60 12.69 -16.92
N ARG A 30 6.59 13.53 -15.87
CA ARG A 30 6.30 13.05 -14.51
C ARG A 30 4.90 12.46 -14.34
N ARG A 31 3.87 13.02 -15.00
CA ARG A 31 2.51 12.43 -14.93
C ARG A 31 2.42 11.07 -15.64
N ARG A 32 3.15 10.87 -16.74
CA ARG A 32 3.20 9.58 -17.44
C ARG A 32 3.94 8.54 -16.62
N GLU A 33 5.06 8.91 -15.99
CA GLU A 33 5.79 8.05 -15.07
C GLU A 33 4.92 7.66 -13.86
N VAL A 34 4.27 8.62 -13.19
CA VAL A 34 3.42 8.33 -12.02
C VAL A 34 2.24 7.41 -12.37
N VAL A 35 1.62 7.57 -13.55
CA VAL A 35 0.55 6.68 -14.02
C VAL A 35 1.09 5.31 -14.44
N LEU A 36 2.31 5.24 -14.99
CA LEU A 36 3.00 3.98 -15.30
C LEU A 36 3.32 3.20 -14.02
N ILE A 37 3.84 3.87 -12.99
CA ILE A 37 4.19 3.24 -11.71
C ILE A 37 2.96 2.81 -10.92
N ALA A 38 1.84 3.54 -10.99
CA ALA A 38 0.58 3.09 -10.41
C ALA A 38 -0.02 1.87 -11.14
N ARG A 39 0.21 1.73 -12.46
CA ARG A 39 -0.16 0.53 -13.22
C ARG A 39 0.79 -0.64 -12.93
N GLU A 40 2.08 -0.35 -12.79
CA GLU A 40 3.12 -1.31 -12.44
C GLU A 40 2.90 -1.90 -11.05
N GLN A 41 2.32 -1.13 -10.13
CA GLN A 41 1.88 -1.60 -8.82
C GLN A 41 0.70 -2.55 -8.85
N ARG A 42 -0.27 -2.25 -9.71
CA ARG A 42 -1.42 -3.14 -9.92
C ARG A 42 -0.95 -4.46 -10.52
N THR A 43 0.00 -4.42 -11.46
CA THR A 43 0.62 -5.61 -12.03
C THR A 43 1.61 -6.28 -11.09
N ALA A 44 2.26 -5.59 -10.15
CA ALA A 44 3.17 -6.18 -9.17
C ALA A 44 2.41 -6.99 -8.11
N VAL A 45 1.23 -6.52 -7.68
CA VAL A 45 0.31 -7.30 -6.83
C VAL A 45 -0.26 -8.50 -7.59
N GLU A 46 -0.53 -8.37 -8.90
CA GLU A 46 -0.85 -9.52 -9.76
C GLU A 46 0.37 -10.43 -10.00
N HIS A 47 1.59 -9.88 -10.03
CA HIS A 47 2.85 -10.60 -10.27
C HIS A 47 3.36 -11.36 -9.04
N GLU A 48 3.03 -10.95 -7.82
CA GLU A 48 3.28 -11.79 -6.65
C GLU A 48 2.43 -13.07 -6.72
N GLY A 49 1.24 -12.98 -7.33
CA GLY A 49 0.48 -14.13 -7.83
C GLY A 49 1.15 -14.82 -9.03
N LEU A 50 1.73 -14.07 -9.97
CA LEU A 50 2.34 -14.63 -11.19
C LEU A 50 3.69 -15.35 -10.96
N VAL A 51 4.51 -14.90 -10.00
CA VAL A 51 5.80 -15.54 -9.68
C VAL A 51 5.57 -16.79 -8.82
N ALA A 52 4.53 -16.78 -7.98
CA ALA A 52 3.98 -18.00 -7.43
C ALA A 52 3.44 -18.93 -8.55
N ASP A 53 2.82 -18.39 -9.60
CA ASP A 53 2.36 -19.17 -10.77
C ASP A 53 3.48 -19.71 -11.67
N ALA A 54 4.59 -18.99 -11.84
CA ALA A 54 5.68 -19.43 -12.72
C ALA A 54 6.42 -20.65 -12.15
N ALA A 55 6.54 -20.74 -10.82
CA ALA A 55 7.02 -21.94 -10.13
C ALA A 55 5.94 -23.03 -10.00
N ASP A 56 4.67 -22.63 -10.02
CA ASP A 56 3.49 -23.51 -9.92
C ASP A 56 3.02 -24.04 -11.28
N ASN A 57 3.60 -23.67 -12.44
CA ASN A 57 3.08 -24.09 -13.76
C ASN A 57 2.98 -25.62 -13.99
N ARG A 58 3.59 -26.45 -13.12
CA ARG A 58 3.42 -27.91 -13.11
C ARG A 58 2.33 -28.41 -12.13
N GLN A 59 1.89 -27.57 -11.19
CA GLN A 59 0.98 -27.85 -10.08
C GLN A 59 -0.37 -27.09 -10.21
N ILE A 60 -0.42 -25.97 -10.96
CA ILE A 60 -1.57 -25.07 -11.18
C ILE A 60 -2.85 -25.83 -11.50
N ALA A 61 -2.83 -26.86 -12.36
CA ALA A 61 -4.06 -27.58 -12.74
C ALA A 61 -4.68 -28.45 -11.61
N ARG A 62 -3.89 -28.90 -10.62
CA ARG A 62 -4.39 -29.74 -9.50
C ARG A 62 -4.83 -28.92 -8.28
N THR A 63 -4.22 -27.76 -8.05
CA THR A 63 -4.49 -26.92 -6.87
C THR A 63 -5.36 -25.69 -7.16
N GLN A 64 -5.73 -25.43 -8.42
CA GLN A 64 -6.65 -24.36 -8.81
C GLN A 64 -7.94 -24.33 -7.98
N GLY A 65 -8.65 -25.47 -7.85
CA GLY A 65 -9.90 -25.51 -7.09
C GLY A 65 -9.76 -25.18 -5.61
N LEU A 66 -8.61 -25.50 -5.00
CA LEU A 66 -8.31 -25.12 -3.61
C LEU A 66 -7.97 -23.63 -3.50
N ARG A 67 -7.20 -23.09 -4.45
CA ARG A 67 -6.86 -21.66 -4.50
C ARG A 67 -8.12 -20.80 -4.66
N ASP A 68 -9.03 -21.18 -5.56
CA ASP A 68 -10.28 -20.46 -5.79
C ASP A 68 -11.19 -20.49 -4.56
N LEU A 69 -11.23 -21.62 -3.84
CA LEU A 69 -11.94 -21.75 -2.57
C LEU A 69 -11.34 -20.80 -1.52
N LEU A 70 -10.01 -20.85 -1.32
CA LEU A 70 -9.30 -19.98 -0.38
C LEU A 70 -9.51 -18.49 -0.72
N GLN A 71 -9.47 -18.15 -2.01
CA GLN A 71 -9.71 -16.79 -2.48
C GLN A 71 -11.16 -16.35 -2.24
N GLY A 72 -12.13 -17.24 -2.49
CA GLY A 72 -13.53 -16.98 -2.19
C GLY A 72 -13.78 -16.75 -0.70
N ILE A 73 -13.14 -17.54 0.17
CA ILE A 73 -13.19 -17.32 1.63
C ILE A 73 -12.56 -15.98 2.00
N TYR A 74 -11.40 -15.65 1.45
CA TYR A 74 -10.71 -14.39 1.72
C TYR A 74 -11.57 -13.18 1.36
N GLU A 75 -12.23 -13.20 0.20
CA GLU A 75 -13.14 -12.13 -0.23
C GLU A 75 -14.31 -11.95 0.75
N VAL A 76 -14.91 -13.07 1.21
CA VAL A 76 -15.97 -13.05 2.23
C VAL A 76 -15.45 -12.47 3.55
N VAL A 77 -14.25 -12.85 3.98
CA VAL A 77 -13.64 -12.32 5.22
C VAL A 77 -13.42 -10.82 5.12
N ILE A 78 -12.93 -10.28 3.99
CA ILE A 78 -12.78 -8.83 3.81
C ILE A 78 -14.12 -8.11 3.97
N VAL A 79 -15.19 -8.63 3.38
CA VAL A 79 -16.53 -8.03 3.49
C VAL A 79 -16.99 -8.01 4.95
N VAL A 80 -16.81 -9.11 5.67
CA VAL A 80 -17.14 -9.20 7.10
C VAL A 80 -16.29 -8.22 7.93
N LEU A 81 -14.99 -8.11 7.65
CA LEU A 81 -14.11 -7.13 8.28
C LEU A 81 -14.56 -5.69 7.98
N GLY A 82 -15.11 -5.41 6.79
CA GLY A 82 -15.70 -4.13 6.45
C GLY A 82 -16.88 -3.77 7.36
N PHE A 83 -17.80 -4.70 7.61
CA PHE A 83 -18.89 -4.52 8.57
C PHE A 83 -18.37 -4.36 10.01
N ALA A 84 -17.38 -5.16 10.42
CA ALA A 84 -16.77 -5.05 11.74
C ALA A 84 -16.11 -3.68 11.95
N MET A 85 -15.38 -3.16 10.95
CA MET A 85 -14.76 -1.83 11.00
C MET A 85 -15.80 -0.70 11.08
N ALA A 86 -16.97 -0.86 10.47
CA ALA A 86 -18.05 0.12 10.60
C ALA A 86 -18.63 0.18 12.03
N ILE A 87 -18.66 -0.95 12.74
CA ILE A 87 -19.15 -1.06 14.12
C ILE A 87 -18.04 -0.74 15.14
N ALA A 88 -16.77 -0.97 14.78
CA ALA A 88 -15.60 -0.76 15.61
C ALA A 88 -15.55 0.60 16.35
N PRO A 89 -15.85 1.78 15.75
CA PRO A 89 -15.78 3.04 16.49
C PRO A 89 -16.70 3.07 17.72
N TYR A 90 -17.90 2.49 17.63
CA TYR A 90 -18.83 2.39 18.76
C TYR A 90 -18.36 1.36 19.78
N GLY A 91 -17.86 0.22 19.31
CA GLY A 91 -17.33 -0.84 20.19
C GLY A 91 -16.10 -0.39 20.97
N VAL A 92 -15.15 0.27 20.30
CA VAL A 92 -13.92 0.79 20.91
C VAL A 92 -14.24 1.94 21.87
N ALA A 93 -15.17 2.84 21.55
CA ALA A 93 -15.59 3.90 22.46
C ALA A 93 -16.19 3.33 23.75
N GLY A 94 -17.08 2.34 23.66
CA GLY A 94 -17.65 1.65 24.82
C GLY A 94 -16.60 0.87 25.63
N LEU A 95 -15.66 0.21 24.95
CA LEU A 95 -14.57 -0.52 25.59
C LEU A 95 -13.63 0.41 26.37
N ILE A 96 -13.23 1.54 25.79
CA ILE A 96 -12.39 2.54 26.47
C ILE A 96 -13.12 3.12 27.67
N PHE A 97 -14.41 3.47 27.54
CA PHE A 97 -15.22 3.96 28.65
C PHE A 97 -15.30 2.94 29.78
N ALA A 98 -15.66 1.69 29.48
CA ALA A 98 -15.78 0.63 30.49
C ALA A 98 -14.44 0.31 31.18
N THR A 99 -13.34 0.36 30.44
CA THR A 99 -11.98 0.14 30.97
C THR A 99 -11.57 1.30 31.87
N THR A 100 -11.81 2.54 31.46
CA THR A 100 -11.50 3.73 32.25
C THR A 100 -12.36 3.83 33.50
N PHE A 101 -13.64 3.42 33.44
CA PHE A 101 -14.52 3.38 34.61
C PHE A 101 -14.05 2.36 35.65
N LYS A 102 -13.54 1.19 35.21
CA LYS A 102 -13.06 0.13 36.10
C LYS A 102 -11.67 0.38 36.68
N LEU A 103 -10.72 0.83 35.85
CA LEU A 103 -9.31 0.99 36.23
C LEU A 103 -8.93 2.44 36.58
N GLY A 104 -9.84 3.39 36.35
CA GLY A 104 -9.61 4.82 36.56
C GLY A 104 -8.70 5.47 35.51
N LEU A 105 -8.44 6.76 35.70
CA LEU A 105 -7.55 7.57 34.86
C LEU A 105 -6.07 7.11 34.79
N PRO A 106 -5.48 6.45 35.81
CA PRO A 106 -4.09 5.98 35.71
C PRO A 106 -3.83 5.03 34.54
N VAL A 107 -4.83 4.25 34.13
CA VAL A 107 -4.71 3.30 33.02
C VAL A 107 -4.38 4.00 31.70
N LEU A 108 -4.90 5.22 31.51
CA LEU A 108 -4.66 6.02 30.33
C LEU A 108 -3.22 6.53 30.28
N GLY A 109 -2.64 6.84 31.44
CA GLY A 109 -1.22 7.16 31.59
C GLY A 109 -0.32 5.98 31.26
N SER A 110 -0.65 4.78 31.75
CA SER A 110 0.08 3.55 31.42
C SER A 110 0.05 3.24 29.92
N LEU A 111 -1.10 3.47 29.26
CA LEU A 111 -1.22 3.31 27.81
C LEU A 111 -0.36 4.34 27.05
N GLY A 112 -0.32 5.59 27.52
CA GLY A 112 0.57 6.61 26.97
C GLY A 112 2.04 6.21 27.06
N TYR A 113 2.47 5.69 28.22
CA TYR A 113 3.84 5.20 28.39
C TYR A 113 4.14 4.01 27.46
N TYR A 114 3.20 3.08 27.32
CA TYR A 114 3.30 1.97 26.37
C TYR A 114 3.51 2.48 24.93
N LEU A 115 2.74 3.47 24.47
CA LEU A 115 2.91 4.06 23.14
C LEU A 115 4.30 4.67 22.95
N VAL A 116 4.82 5.39 23.95
CA VAL A 116 6.17 5.97 23.89
C VAL A 116 7.24 4.88 23.83
N VAL A 117 7.13 3.83 24.63
CA VAL A 117 8.08 2.71 24.62
C VAL A 117 8.05 1.97 23.29
N VAL A 118 6.86 1.71 22.74
CA VAL A 118 6.71 1.03 21.44
C VAL A 118 7.27 1.90 20.31
N LEU A 119 6.88 3.17 20.22
CA LEU A 119 7.40 4.08 19.19
C LEU A 119 8.92 4.27 19.32
N GLY A 120 9.42 4.43 20.54
CA GLY A 120 10.85 4.50 20.82
C GLY A 120 11.58 3.21 20.42
N GLY A 121 11.00 2.05 20.71
CA GLY A 121 11.52 0.74 20.30
C GLY A 121 11.54 0.56 18.78
N LEU A 122 10.49 1.00 18.07
CA LEU A 122 10.43 0.96 16.62
C LEU A 122 11.48 1.88 15.98
N LEU A 123 11.64 3.12 16.50
CA LEU A 123 12.69 4.03 16.02
C LEU A 123 14.09 3.48 16.32
N PHE A 124 14.30 2.93 17.51
CA PHE A 124 15.57 2.29 17.87
C PHE A 124 15.87 1.11 16.96
N HIS A 125 14.88 0.24 16.69
CA HIS A 125 15.03 -0.87 15.76
C HIS A 125 15.35 -0.36 14.34
N GLN A 126 14.64 0.67 13.87
CA GLN A 126 14.83 1.24 12.55
C GLN A 126 16.23 1.85 12.38
N PHE A 127 16.75 2.60 13.35
CA PHE A 127 18.04 3.29 13.21
C PHE A 127 19.24 2.44 13.65
N VAL A 128 19.11 1.71 14.75
CA VAL A 128 20.23 0.97 15.34
C VAL A 128 20.32 -0.42 14.72
N VAL A 129 19.24 -1.21 14.73
CA VAL A 129 19.31 -2.59 14.25
C VAL A 129 19.48 -2.62 12.74
N LEU A 130 18.62 -1.95 11.98
CA LEU A 130 18.75 -1.92 10.52
C LEU A 130 19.96 -1.10 10.07
N GLY A 131 20.27 0.02 10.72
CA GLY A 131 21.47 0.80 10.40
C GLY A 131 22.77 0.03 10.63
N LEU A 132 22.88 -0.70 11.74
CA LEU A 132 24.01 -1.58 12.01
C LEU A 132 24.08 -2.73 11.00
N LEU A 133 22.93 -3.32 10.65
CA LEU A 133 22.87 -4.39 9.65
C LEU A 133 23.40 -3.92 8.29
N VAL A 134 22.99 -2.72 7.84
CA VAL A 134 23.53 -2.10 6.61
C VAL A 134 25.03 -1.82 6.73
N SER A 135 25.49 -1.33 7.88
CA SER A 135 26.91 -1.03 8.07
C SER A 135 27.78 -2.29 8.05
N VAL A 136 27.31 -3.41 8.62
CA VAL A 136 28.06 -4.67 8.69
C VAL A 136 28.00 -5.44 7.37
N PHE A 137 26.81 -5.59 6.78
CA PHE A 137 26.62 -6.41 5.58
C PHE A 137 26.89 -5.66 4.28
N ALA A 138 26.41 -4.41 4.15
CA ALA A 138 26.58 -3.63 2.93
C ALA A 138 27.87 -2.80 2.93
N ARG A 139 28.61 -2.75 4.05
CA ARG A 139 29.79 -1.88 4.24
C ARG A 139 29.52 -0.43 3.83
N TYR A 140 28.28 0.01 4.00
CA TYR A 140 27.80 1.31 3.57
C TYR A 140 27.56 2.19 4.78
N SER A 141 27.76 3.51 4.63
CA SER A 141 27.53 4.43 5.74
C SER A 141 26.03 4.53 6.05
N PRO A 142 25.58 4.21 7.28
CA PRO A 142 24.16 4.15 7.62
C PRO A 142 23.49 5.53 7.48
N LEU A 143 24.22 6.61 7.77
CA LEU A 143 23.73 7.98 7.62
C LEU A 143 23.35 8.32 6.18
N LEU A 144 24.13 7.86 5.21
CA LEU A 144 23.90 8.15 3.80
C LEU A 144 22.77 7.27 3.24
N PHE A 145 22.63 6.04 3.76
CA PHE A 145 21.47 5.20 3.50
C PHE A 145 20.17 5.89 3.95
N PHE A 146 20.10 6.33 5.22
CA PHE A 146 18.91 7.04 5.72
C PHE A 146 18.62 8.34 4.97
N ALA A 147 19.64 9.01 4.43
CA ALA A 147 19.47 10.21 3.61
C ALA A 147 18.81 9.90 2.26
N LYS A 148 19.15 8.76 1.63
CA LYS A 148 18.59 8.31 0.34
C LYS A 148 17.16 7.79 0.47
N ILE A 149 16.85 7.08 1.56
CA ILE A 149 15.50 6.50 1.76
C ILE A 149 14.48 7.45 2.42
N ARG A 150 14.78 8.76 2.57
CA ARG A 150 13.85 9.72 3.22
C ARG A 150 12.50 9.80 2.53
N GLY A 151 12.49 9.83 1.19
CA GLY A 151 11.26 9.84 0.40
C GLY A 151 10.43 8.57 0.62
N LEU A 152 11.10 7.42 0.67
CA LEU A 152 10.48 6.13 0.97
C LEU A 152 9.86 6.09 2.37
N MET A 153 10.56 6.60 3.38
CA MET A 153 10.08 6.62 4.77
C MET A 153 8.79 7.44 4.91
N VAL A 154 8.69 8.61 4.25
CA VAL A 154 7.48 9.44 4.28
C VAL A 154 6.31 8.73 3.61
N THR A 155 6.53 8.09 2.45
CA THR A 155 5.47 7.32 1.79
C THR A 155 5.04 6.13 2.64
N ALA A 156 5.99 5.36 3.19
CA ALA A 156 5.70 4.19 4.01
C ALA A 156 4.91 4.52 5.28
N PHE A 157 5.24 5.63 5.94
CA PHE A 157 4.48 6.11 7.08
C PHE A 157 3.05 6.51 6.71
N SER A 158 2.87 7.16 5.54
CA SER A 158 1.55 7.59 5.09
C SER A 158 0.67 6.45 4.59
N THR A 159 1.24 5.38 4.05
CA THR A 159 0.46 4.26 3.48
C THR A 159 0.22 3.14 4.47
N SER A 160 1.04 2.99 5.51
CA SER A 160 0.93 1.96 6.57
C SER A 160 0.76 0.52 6.04
N SER A 161 1.11 0.28 4.77
CA SER A 161 0.91 -0.98 4.06
C SER A 161 2.18 -1.32 3.29
N SER A 162 2.81 -2.43 3.65
CA SER A 162 4.05 -2.89 3.03
C SER A 162 3.90 -3.06 1.52
N ASN A 163 2.77 -3.59 1.05
CA ASN A 163 2.53 -3.79 -0.39
C ASN A 163 2.37 -2.47 -1.14
N ALA A 164 1.85 -1.44 -0.49
CA ALA A 164 1.78 -0.09 -1.08
C ALA A 164 3.15 0.59 -1.20
N THR A 165 4.18 0.08 -0.49
CA THR A 165 5.54 0.64 -0.49
C THR A 165 6.52 -0.07 -1.42
N LEU A 166 6.09 -1.16 -2.05
CA LEU A 166 6.88 -1.90 -3.04
C LEU A 166 7.34 -1.05 -4.26
N PRO A 167 6.53 -0.14 -4.86
CA PRO A 167 6.95 0.60 -6.07
C PRO A 167 8.01 1.61 -5.72
N THR A 168 7.76 2.32 -4.62
CA THR A 168 8.62 3.38 -4.13
C THR A 168 9.93 2.79 -3.67
N THR A 169 9.91 1.60 -3.04
CA THR A 169 11.13 0.88 -2.68
C THR A 169 11.94 0.52 -3.92
N MET A 170 11.31 -0.08 -4.94
CA MET A 170 12.01 -0.46 -6.17
C MET A 170 12.61 0.75 -6.89
N ARG A 171 11.87 1.85 -7.01
CA ARG A 171 12.39 3.08 -7.61
C ARG A 171 13.56 3.66 -6.84
N THR A 172 13.45 3.76 -5.52
CA THR A 172 14.54 4.24 -4.68
C THR A 172 15.77 3.33 -4.77
N ALA A 173 15.60 2.01 -4.90
CA ALA A 173 16.71 1.08 -5.06
C ALA A 173 17.44 1.19 -6.41
N THR A 174 16.76 1.66 -7.47
CA THR A 174 17.35 1.82 -8.81
C THR A 174 17.84 3.22 -9.12
N GLU A 175 17.19 4.25 -8.56
CA GLU A 175 17.46 5.67 -8.88
C GLU A 175 18.46 6.33 -7.91
N GLU A 176 18.65 5.79 -6.70
CA GLU A 176 19.52 6.33 -5.63
C GLU A 176 20.62 5.34 -5.21
#